data_AF-A0A1C3X3H3-F1
#
_entry.id   AF-A0A1C3X3H3-F1
#
_cell.length_a   1.000
_cell.length_b   1.000
_cell.length_c   1.000
_cell.angle_alpha   90.00
_cell.angle_beta   90.00
_cell.angle_gamma   90.00
#
_symmetry.space_group_name_H-M   'P 1'
#
loop_
_entity.id
_entity.type
_entity.pdbx_description
1 polymer ?
#
loop_
_entity_poly.entity_id
_entity_poly.type
_entity_poly.pdbx_seq_one_letter_code
_entity_poly.pdbx_strand_id
1 'polypeptide(L)'
;ALGGTYPAASLYMQEAWVKDHKEETQKLANAFVKTLHFINTHSAAEIADKMPKDFYVGDKEGYVKALENGKAMFTPDGVMPEDGPKTVLAVLSEFSKNVQGKPIDLARTYTTEFVKNAK
;
A
#
# COMPACT_ATOMS: atom_id res chain seq x y z
N ALA A 1 2.79 20.49 5.10
CA ALA A 1 2.26 19.14 5.35
C ALA A 1 1.14 18.86 4.36
N LEU A 2 0.90 17.62 3.95
CA LEU A 2 0.01 17.26 2.84
C LEU A 2 -1.51 17.41 3.15
N GLY A 3 -1.87 17.86 4.35
CA GLY A 3 -3.26 18.15 4.73
C GLY A 3 -4.08 16.94 5.20
N GLY A 4 -3.52 15.72 5.15
CA GLY A 4 -4.17 14.48 5.58
C GLY A 4 -3.31 13.25 5.30
N THR A 5 -3.90 12.06 5.39
CA THR A 5 -3.22 10.81 5.02
C THR A 5 -2.88 10.82 3.53
N TYR A 6 -1.66 10.45 3.18
CA TYR A 6 -1.21 10.35 1.79
C TYR A 6 -0.77 8.92 1.48
N PRO A 7 -1.69 8.04 1.04
CA PRO A 7 -1.34 6.69 0.62
C PRO A 7 -0.38 6.76 -0.58
N ALA A 8 0.77 6.10 -0.44
CA ALA A 8 1.83 6.13 -1.46
C ALA A 8 1.88 4.84 -2.28
N ALA A 9 2.33 3.75 -1.68
CA ALA A 9 2.45 2.46 -2.36
C ALA A 9 1.10 1.73 -2.39
N SER A 10 0.74 1.18 -3.55
CA SER A 10 -0.43 0.34 -3.74
C SER A 10 -0.19 -0.70 -4.85
N LEU A 11 -0.90 -1.82 -4.79
CA LEU A 11 -1.01 -2.74 -5.91
C LEU A 11 -2.04 -2.19 -6.89
N TYR A 12 -1.62 -1.88 -8.12
CA TYR A 12 -2.52 -1.44 -9.18
C TYR A 12 -2.40 -2.37 -10.39
N MET A 13 -3.54 -2.56 -11.07
CA MET A 13 -3.68 -3.43 -12.23
C MET A 13 -4.68 -2.78 -13.19
N GLN A 14 -4.67 -3.20 -14.46
CA GLN A 14 -5.65 -2.71 -15.43
C GLN A 14 -7.07 -3.13 -15.02
N GLU A 15 -8.02 -2.21 -15.07
CA GLU A 15 -9.42 -2.46 -14.67
C GLU A 15 -10.03 -3.66 -15.42
N ALA A 16 -9.80 -3.75 -16.73
CA ALA A 16 -10.28 -4.87 -17.54
C ALA A 16 -9.73 -6.22 -17.05
N TRP A 17 -8.43 -6.28 -16.74
CA TRP A 17 -7.82 -7.50 -16.23
C TRP A 17 -8.41 -7.90 -14.87
N VAL A 18 -8.58 -6.94 -13.95
CA VAL A 18 -9.20 -7.18 -12.64
C VAL A 18 -10.63 -7.73 -12.78
N LYS A 19 -11.40 -7.23 -13.75
CA LYS A 19 -12.77 -7.70 -14.02
C LYS A 19 -12.79 -9.13 -14.55
N ASP A 20 -11.86 -9.47 -15.43
CA ASP A 20 -11.79 -10.78 -16.08
C ASP A 20 -11.07 -11.85 -15.22
N HIS A 21 -10.26 -11.43 -14.24
CA HIS A 21 -9.41 -12.29 -13.39
C HIS A 21 -9.66 -12.02 -11.91
N LYS A 22 -10.93 -12.07 -11.49
CA LYS A 22 -11.30 -11.78 -10.09
C LYS A 22 -10.69 -12.76 -9.11
N GLU A 23 -10.58 -14.04 -9.46
CA GLU A 23 -10.03 -15.06 -8.58
C GLU A 23 -8.53 -14.83 -8.33
N GLU A 24 -7.77 -14.56 -9.39
CA GLU A 24 -6.35 -14.21 -9.32
C GLU A 24 -6.13 -12.92 -8.55
N THR A 25 -6.95 -11.90 -8.82
CA THR A 25 -6.91 -10.63 -8.08
C THR A 25 -7.16 -10.85 -6.60
N GLN A 26 -8.14 -11.70 -6.24
CA GLN A 26 -8.41 -12.03 -4.84
C GLN A 26 -7.25 -12.79 -4.20
N LYS A 27 -6.62 -13.74 -4.90
CA LYS A 27 -5.44 -14.47 -4.39
C LYS A 27 -4.28 -13.53 -4.14
N LEU A 28 -4.04 -12.56 -5.03
CA LEU A 28 -3.04 -11.51 -4.83
C LEU A 28 -3.38 -10.65 -3.61
N ALA A 29 -4.61 -10.16 -3.49
CA ALA A 29 -5.04 -9.38 -2.32
C ALA A 29 -4.84 -10.16 -1.01
N ASN A 30 -5.20 -11.45 -0.98
CA ASN A 30 -4.97 -12.31 0.19
C ASN A 30 -3.49 -12.38 0.57
N ALA A 31 -2.59 -12.55 -0.40
CA ALA A 31 -1.16 -12.60 -0.15
C ALA A 31 -0.65 -11.28 0.45
N PHE A 32 -1.03 -10.15 -0.14
CA PHE A 32 -0.63 -8.82 0.36
C PHE A 32 -1.18 -8.56 1.77
N VAL A 33 -2.46 -8.83 2.03
CA VAL A 33 -3.05 -8.62 3.37
C VAL A 33 -2.37 -9.51 4.41
N LYS A 34 -2.03 -10.77 4.09
CA LYS A 34 -1.25 -11.63 4.98
C LYS A 34 0.14 -11.07 5.27
N THR A 35 0.81 -10.54 4.25
CA THR A 35 2.13 -9.91 4.42
C THR A 35 2.04 -8.65 5.28
N LEU A 36 1.03 -7.80 5.06
CA LEU A 36 0.80 -6.60 5.88
C LEU A 36 0.52 -6.97 7.33
N HIS A 37 -0.30 -8.00 7.56
CA HIS A 37 -0.56 -8.52 8.90
C HIS A 37 0.73 -9.07 9.55
N PHE A 38 1.56 -9.80 8.80
CA PHE A 38 2.85 -10.30 9.28
C PHE A 38 3.77 -9.14 9.68
N ILE A 39 3.90 -8.11 8.83
CA ILE A 39 4.68 -6.90 9.13
C ILE A 39 4.16 -6.24 10.41
N ASN A 40 2.84 -6.10 10.55
CA ASN A 40 2.25 -5.44 11.71
C ASN A 40 2.49 -6.22 13.02
N THR A 41 2.48 -7.55 12.98
CA THR A 41 2.49 -8.41 14.18
C THR A 41 3.86 -8.93 14.60
N HIS A 42 4.88 -8.88 13.73
CA HIS A 42 6.23 -9.39 14.02
C HIS A 42 7.22 -8.25 14.25
N SER A 43 8.27 -8.50 15.03
CA SER A 43 9.36 -7.55 15.25
C SER A 43 10.15 -7.27 13.96
N ALA A 44 10.83 -6.12 13.88
CA ALA A 44 11.71 -5.83 12.74
C ALA A 44 12.83 -6.87 12.57
N ALA A 45 13.29 -7.50 13.66
CA ALA A 45 14.28 -8.57 13.61
C ALA A 45 13.73 -9.84 12.92
N GLU A 46 12.52 -10.28 13.31
CA GLU A 46 11.85 -11.43 12.69
C GLU A 46 11.54 -11.19 11.21
N ILE A 47 11.15 -9.95 10.86
CA ILE A 47 10.93 -9.56 9.46
C ILE A 47 12.26 -9.60 8.70
N ALA A 48 13.32 -9.00 9.25
CA ALA A 48 14.63 -8.99 8.63
C ALA A 48 15.12 -10.42 8.35
N ASP A 49 14.92 -11.36 9.27
CA ASP A 49 15.30 -12.77 9.10
C ASP A 49 14.60 -13.49 7.93
N LYS A 50 13.50 -12.96 7.42
CA LYS A 50 12.81 -13.47 6.22
C LYS A 50 13.29 -12.84 4.92
N MET A 51 14.10 -11.77 4.99
CA MET A 51 14.56 -11.04 3.82
C MET A 51 15.83 -11.66 3.23
N PRO A 52 16.06 -11.55 1.90
CA PRO A 52 17.33 -11.95 1.30
C PRO A 52 18.50 -11.17 1.92
N LYS A 53 19.62 -11.87 2.22
CA LYS A 53 20.78 -11.27 2.90
C LYS A 53 21.36 -10.05 2.17
N ASP A 54 21.27 -10.03 0.84
CA ASP A 54 21.78 -8.94 0.01
C ASP A 54 21.06 -7.61 0.26
N PHE A 55 19.84 -7.64 0.82
CA PHE A 55 19.07 -6.43 1.15
C PHE A 55 19.65 -5.68 2.35
N TYR A 56 20.45 -6.35 3.20
CA TYR A 56 21.10 -5.71 4.33
C TYR A 56 22.31 -4.88 3.90
N VAL A 57 22.87 -5.13 2.71
CA VAL A 57 24.07 -4.46 2.19
C VAL A 57 25.23 -4.51 3.19
N GLY A 58 25.37 -5.65 3.89
CA GLY A 58 26.42 -5.86 4.91
C GLY A 58 26.12 -5.30 6.31
N ASP A 59 25.03 -4.56 6.51
CA ASP A 59 24.63 -4.00 7.81
C ASP A 59 23.22 -4.44 8.21
N LYS A 60 23.14 -5.59 8.88
CA LYS A 60 21.86 -6.14 9.34
C LYS A 60 21.27 -5.32 10.49
N GLU A 61 22.09 -4.77 11.39
CA GLU A 61 21.60 -3.99 12.52
C GLU A 61 20.97 -2.67 12.04
N GLY A 62 21.62 -1.97 11.11
CA GLY A 62 21.07 -0.79 10.45
C GLY A 62 19.78 -1.11 9.70
N TYR A 63 19.72 -2.24 8.99
CA TYR A 63 18.51 -2.70 8.31
C TYR A 63 17.33 -2.94 9.28
N VAL A 64 17.57 -3.63 10.40
CA VAL A 64 16.55 -3.86 11.44
C VAL A 64 16.06 -2.54 12.02
N LYS A 65 16.98 -1.60 12.33
CA LYS A 65 16.61 -0.29 12.86
C LYS A 65 15.77 0.53 11.87
N ALA A 66 16.13 0.49 10.58
CA ALA A 66 15.36 1.15 9.53
C ALA A 66 13.97 0.54 9.38
N LEU A 67 13.86 -0.79 9.41
CA LEU A 67 12.57 -1.49 9.39
C LEU A 67 11.69 -1.13 10.59
N GLU A 68 12.24 -1.10 11.80
CA GLU A 68 11.48 -0.75 13.01
C GLU A 68 10.90 0.67 12.92
N ASN A 69 11.69 1.62 12.41
CA ASN A 69 11.23 3.00 12.21
C ASN A 69 10.21 3.13 11.06
N GLY A 70 10.29 2.28 10.04
CA GLY A 70 9.50 2.40 8.81
C GLY A 70 8.22 1.55 8.80
N LYS A 71 8.16 0.46 9.55
CA LYS A 71 7.07 -0.53 9.43
C LYS A 71 5.68 0.02 9.74
N ALA A 72 5.58 1.06 10.57
CA ALA A 72 4.31 1.72 10.90
C ALA A 72 3.70 2.50 9.72
N MET A 73 4.44 2.69 8.62
CA MET A 73 3.93 3.32 7.40
C MET A 73 3.01 2.39 6.60
N PHE A 74 3.10 1.06 6.81
CA PHE A 74 2.22 0.10 6.15
C PHE A 74 0.87 0.03 6.87
N THR A 75 -0.23 -0.05 6.12
CA THR A 75 -1.53 -0.35 6.72
C THR A 75 -1.54 -1.79 7.23
N PRO A 76 -2.22 -2.08 8.35
CA PRO A 76 -2.24 -3.44 8.92
C PRO A 76 -3.10 -4.41 8.10
N ASP A 77 -4.02 -3.90 7.28
CA ASP A 77 -5.10 -4.66 6.63
C ASP A 77 -5.23 -4.40 5.12
N GLY A 78 -4.41 -3.52 4.55
CA GLY A 78 -4.45 -3.16 3.13
C GLY A 78 -5.63 -2.25 2.74
N VAL A 79 -6.46 -1.81 3.69
CA VAL A 79 -7.62 -0.96 3.41
C VAL A 79 -7.14 0.46 3.09
N MET A 80 -7.61 1.01 1.98
CA MET A 80 -7.39 2.42 1.62
C MET A 80 -8.02 3.32 2.69
N PRO A 81 -7.25 4.23 3.33
CA PRO A 81 -7.79 5.21 4.28
C PRO A 81 -8.85 6.10 3.62
N GLU A 82 -9.95 6.39 4.33
CA GLU A 82 -11.10 7.13 3.77
C GLU A 82 -10.74 8.55 3.30
N ASP A 83 -9.86 9.23 4.05
CA ASP A 83 -9.36 10.57 3.74
C ASP A 83 -8.24 10.56 2.68
N GLY A 84 -7.62 9.41 2.43
CA GLY A 84 -6.46 9.26 1.58
C GLY A 84 -6.69 9.73 0.14
N PRO A 85 -7.63 9.14 -0.62
CA PRO A 85 -7.90 9.51 -2.01
C PRO A 85 -8.24 11.00 -2.19
N LYS A 86 -9.00 11.59 -1.26
CA LYS A 86 -9.34 13.02 -1.28
C LYS A 86 -8.10 13.89 -1.09
N THR A 87 -7.24 13.53 -0.14
CA THR A 87 -5.98 14.24 0.13
C THR A 87 -5.05 14.17 -1.08
N VAL A 88 -4.88 12.98 -1.68
CA VAL A 88 -4.05 12.80 -2.87
C VAL A 88 -4.57 13.65 -4.03
N LEU A 89 -5.88 13.67 -4.28
CA LEU A 89 -6.47 14.50 -5.33
C LEU A 89 -6.26 15.99 -5.07
N ALA A 90 -6.44 16.47 -3.83
CA ALA A 90 -6.22 17.87 -3.48
C ALA A 90 -4.76 18.28 -3.77
N VAL A 91 -3.81 17.48 -3.28
CA VAL A 91 -2.38 17.68 -3.50
C VAL A 91 -2.04 17.66 -5.00
N LEU A 92 -2.48 16.65 -5.76
CA LEU A 92 -2.24 16.59 -7.21
C LEU A 92 -2.89 17.74 -7.98
N SER A 93 -4.02 18.26 -7.51
CA SER A 93 -4.70 19.41 -8.12
C SER A 93 -3.91 20.71 -7.95
N GLU A 94 -2.98 20.79 -7.02
CA GLU A 94 -2.16 22.00 -6.83
C GLU A 94 -1.00 22.10 -7.83
N PHE A 95 -0.45 20.97 -8.31
CA PHE A 95 0.77 21.00 -9.14
C PHE A 95 0.73 20.16 -10.42
N SER A 96 -0.13 19.13 -10.51
CA SER A 96 -0.17 18.25 -11.68
C SER A 96 -1.08 18.83 -12.76
N LYS A 97 -0.48 19.30 -13.87
CA LYS A 97 -1.22 19.74 -15.07
C LYS A 97 -2.15 18.66 -15.64
N ASN A 98 -1.87 17.39 -15.34
CA ASN A 98 -2.70 16.26 -15.78
C ASN A 98 -3.97 16.10 -14.95
N VAL A 99 -4.07 16.72 -13.77
CA VAL A 99 -5.18 16.59 -12.82
C VAL A 99 -5.90 17.93 -12.63
N GLN A 100 -5.17 19.04 -12.64
CA GLN A 100 -5.68 20.40 -12.50
C GLN A 100 -6.93 20.67 -13.33
N GLY A 101 -8.01 21.07 -12.65
CA GLY A 101 -9.28 21.45 -13.27
C GLY A 101 -10.09 20.29 -13.89
N LYS A 102 -9.63 19.03 -13.79
CA LYS A 102 -10.35 17.88 -14.34
C LYS A 102 -11.32 17.30 -13.32
N PRO A 103 -12.54 16.91 -13.74
CA PRO A 103 -13.44 16.16 -12.88
C PRO A 103 -12.91 14.73 -12.69
N ILE A 104 -12.57 14.36 -11.45
CA ILE A 104 -12.07 13.03 -11.10
C ILE A 104 -13.07 12.36 -10.17
N ASP A 105 -13.60 11.23 -10.61
CA ASP A 105 -14.43 10.36 -9.79
C ASP A 105 -13.55 9.41 -8.98
N LEU A 106 -13.31 9.74 -7.71
CA LEU A 106 -12.47 8.95 -6.81
C LEU A 106 -12.96 7.52 -6.63
N ALA A 107 -14.28 7.27 -6.71
CA ALA A 107 -14.84 5.93 -6.54
C ALA A 107 -14.40 4.97 -7.66
N ARG A 108 -13.90 5.49 -8.78
CA ARG A 108 -13.36 4.71 -9.90
C ARG A 108 -11.84 4.56 -9.88
N THR A 109 -11.16 5.14 -8.90
CA THR A 109 -9.69 5.16 -8.82
C THR A 109 -9.12 4.04 -7.95
N TYR A 110 -9.94 3.40 -7.13
CA TYR A 110 -9.56 2.27 -6.28
C TYR A 110 -10.79 1.42 -5.92
N THR A 111 -10.55 0.22 -5.39
CA THR A 111 -11.57 -0.62 -4.78
C THR A 111 -11.03 -1.26 -3.51
N THR A 112 -11.90 -1.44 -2.52
CA THR A 112 -11.59 -2.13 -1.25
C THR A 112 -12.22 -3.52 -1.20
N GLU A 113 -12.89 -3.96 -2.28
CA GLU A 113 -13.60 -5.24 -2.35
C GLU A 113 -12.68 -6.42 -1.99
N PHE A 114 -11.53 -6.51 -2.65
CA PHE A 114 -10.64 -7.67 -2.50
C PHE A 114 -9.97 -7.73 -1.13
N VAL A 115 -9.54 -6.59 -0.58
CA VAL A 115 -8.90 -6.56 0.74
C VAL A 115 -9.90 -6.83 1.87
N LYS A 116 -11.17 -6.42 1.74
CA LYS A 116 -12.24 -6.77 2.68
C LYS A 116 -12.62 -8.25 2.66
N ASN A 117 -12.42 -8.90 1.52
CA ASN A 117 -12.66 -10.34 1.35
C ASN A 117 -11.43 -11.21 1.63
N ALA A 118 -10.31 -10.61 2.09
CA ALA A 118 -9.09 -11.34 2.37
C ALA A 118 -9.26 -12.29 3.57
N LYS A 119 -8.67 -13.48 3.44
CA LYS A 119 -8.69 -14.57 4.44
C LYS A 119 -7.29 -14.99 4.81
#